data_AF-Q9TQV8-F1
#
_entry.id   AF-Q9TQV8-F1
#
_cell.length_a   1.000
_cell.length_b   1.000
_cell.length_c   1.000
_cell.angle_alpha   90.00
_cell.angle_beta   90.00
_cell.angle_gamma   90.00
#
_symmetry.space_group_name_H-M   'P 1'
#
loop_
_entity.id
_entity.type
_entity.pdbx_description
1 polymer ?
#
loop_
_entity_poly.entity_id
_entity_poly.type
_entity_poly.pdbx_seq_one_letter_code
_entity_poly.pdbx_strand_id
1 'polypeptide(L)'
;CLADGAGDVAFVKHSTVLENLPQEADRDEYQLLCRDNTRKSVDEYKDCYLASIPSHAVVARSVDGKEDLIWGLLNQAQEHFGTEKSKDFHLFSSPHGKDLLFKDSALGFLRIPPAMDTWLYLGYEYVTAIRNLREDIRPEVPKDECKKVKWCAIGHHEKVKCDEWSVNSGGNIECESAQSTEDCIAKIV
;
A
#
# COMPACT_ATOMS: atom_id res chain seq x y z
N CYS A 1 -13.73 -5.12 -21.51
CA CYS A 1 -14.62 -5.89 -20.61
C CYS A 1 -15.83 -5.06 -20.19
N LEU A 2 -15.69 -4.11 -19.24
CA LEU A 2 -16.80 -3.24 -18.83
C LEU A 2 -17.34 -2.42 -20.02
N ALA A 3 -16.46 -1.74 -20.76
CA ALA A 3 -16.84 -0.97 -21.95
C ALA A 3 -17.48 -1.82 -23.06
N ASP A 4 -17.19 -3.11 -23.12
CA ASP A 4 -17.75 -4.03 -24.12
C ASP A 4 -19.06 -4.70 -23.65
N GLY A 5 -19.57 -4.32 -22.48
CA GLY A 5 -20.77 -4.92 -21.88
C GLY A 5 -20.59 -6.36 -21.40
N ALA A 6 -19.35 -6.86 -21.30
CA ALA A 6 -19.08 -8.23 -20.87
C ALA A 6 -19.14 -8.43 -19.34
N GLY A 7 -19.23 -7.35 -18.57
CA GLY A 7 -19.41 -7.39 -17.13
C GLY A 7 -19.91 -6.05 -16.59
N ASP A 8 -20.56 -6.08 -15.42
CA ASP A 8 -21.25 -4.92 -14.84
C ASP A 8 -20.34 -4.01 -13.98
N VAL A 9 -19.17 -4.50 -13.59
CA VAL A 9 -18.22 -3.79 -12.74
C VAL A 9 -16.78 -4.11 -13.15
N ALA A 10 -15.91 -3.09 -13.14
CA ALA A 10 -14.47 -3.25 -13.30
C ALA A 10 -13.72 -2.72 -12.08
N PHE A 11 -12.86 -3.56 -11.50
CA PHE A 11 -11.95 -3.16 -10.42
C PHE A 11 -10.63 -2.68 -11.03
N VAL A 12 -10.47 -1.36 -11.12
CA VAL A 12 -9.33 -0.70 -11.77
C VAL A 12 -8.78 0.44 -10.91
N LYS A 13 -7.67 1.06 -11.33
CA LYS A 13 -7.10 2.23 -10.66
C LYS A 13 -7.88 3.48 -11.05
N HIS A 14 -7.81 4.53 -10.22
CA HIS A 14 -8.49 5.79 -10.49
C HIS A 14 -8.09 6.45 -11.83
N SER A 15 -6.85 6.22 -12.30
CA SER A 15 -6.37 6.79 -13.57
C SER A 15 -6.88 6.03 -14.80
N THR A 16 -7.35 4.79 -14.67
CA THR A 16 -7.65 3.92 -15.82
C THR A 16 -8.75 4.49 -16.70
N VAL A 17 -9.79 5.09 -16.13
CA VAL A 17 -10.87 5.73 -16.91
C VAL A 17 -10.33 6.94 -17.68
N LEU A 18 -9.56 7.81 -17.02
CA LEU A 18 -8.97 9.01 -17.63
C LEU A 18 -7.98 8.68 -18.76
N GLU A 19 -7.19 7.61 -18.59
CA GLU A 19 -6.21 7.15 -19.57
C GLU A 19 -6.85 6.53 -20.83
N ASN A 20 -8.02 5.90 -20.70
CA ASN A 20 -8.69 5.21 -21.81
C ASN A 20 -9.82 6.03 -22.46
N LEU A 21 -10.43 6.95 -21.72
CA LEU A 21 -11.52 7.82 -22.17
C LEU A 21 -11.06 9.28 -22.07
N PRO A 22 -10.43 9.84 -23.11
CA PRO A 22 -9.91 11.20 -23.06
C PRO A 22 -11.00 12.27 -23.10
N GLN A 23 -12.18 11.95 -23.63
CA GLN A 23 -13.31 12.88 -23.70
C GLN A 23 -14.16 12.80 -22.44
N GLU A 24 -14.53 13.96 -21.90
CA GLU A 24 -15.36 14.08 -20.69
C GLU A 24 -16.74 13.45 -20.87
N ALA A 25 -17.37 13.64 -22.03
CA ALA A 25 -18.67 13.05 -22.35
C ALA A 25 -18.67 11.52 -22.25
N ASP A 26 -17.58 10.85 -22.63
CA ASP A 26 -17.45 9.40 -22.52
C ASP A 26 -17.27 8.96 -21.06
N ARG A 27 -16.72 9.83 -20.20
CA ARG A 27 -16.49 9.53 -18.77
C ARG A 27 -17.77 9.63 -17.96
N ASP A 28 -18.67 10.54 -18.33
CA ASP A 28 -19.96 10.75 -17.67
C ASP A 28 -20.89 9.52 -17.77
N GLU A 29 -20.62 8.61 -18.71
CA GLU A 29 -21.31 7.32 -18.82
C GLU A 29 -20.91 6.32 -17.72
N TYR A 30 -19.86 6.62 -16.94
CA TYR A 30 -19.32 5.75 -15.90
C TYR A 30 -19.45 6.37 -14.51
N GLN A 31 -19.53 5.51 -13.49
CA GLN A 31 -19.63 5.91 -12.10
C GLN A 31 -18.74 5.04 -11.21
N LEU A 32 -18.31 5.59 -10.08
CA LEU A 32 -17.62 4.85 -9.03
C LEU A 32 -18.62 4.26 -8.04
N LEU A 33 -18.29 3.08 -7.51
CA LEU A 33 -19.01 2.46 -6.40
C LEU A 33 -18.28 2.77 -5.08
N CYS A 34 -18.99 3.40 -4.15
CA CYS A 34 -18.41 3.85 -2.89
C CYS A 34 -18.70 2.85 -1.75
N ARG A 35 -17.85 2.86 -0.71
CA ARG A 35 -17.96 1.94 0.44
C ARG A 35 -19.21 2.15 1.29
N ASP A 36 -19.82 3.33 1.20
CA ASP A 36 -21.08 3.69 1.87
C ASP A 36 -22.32 3.29 1.05
N ASN A 37 -22.13 2.48 0.00
CA ASN A 37 -23.17 2.04 -0.95
C ASN A 37 -23.77 3.19 -1.79
N THR A 38 -23.06 4.30 -1.92
CA THR A 38 -23.41 5.37 -2.86
C THR A 38 -22.64 5.24 -4.18
N ARG A 39 -22.96 6.10 -5.15
CA ARG A 39 -22.22 6.25 -6.40
C ARG A 39 -21.79 7.68 -6.59
N LYS A 40 -20.60 7.88 -7.15
CA LYS A 40 -20.03 9.21 -7.45
C LYS A 40 -19.41 9.27 -8.84
N SER A 41 -19.12 10.48 -9.31
CA SER A 41 -18.39 10.68 -10.58
C SER A 41 -17.01 10.02 -10.52
N VAL A 42 -16.48 9.64 -11.69
CA VAL A 42 -15.13 9.06 -11.84
C VAL A 42 -14.01 10.01 -11.38
N ASP A 43 -14.27 11.32 -11.34
CA ASP A 43 -13.31 12.32 -10.86
C ASP A 43 -13.29 12.45 -9.32
N GLU A 44 -14.31 11.95 -8.62
CA GLU A 44 -14.42 11.99 -7.16
C GLU A 44 -13.71 10.80 -6.47
N TYR A 45 -12.75 10.18 -7.14
CA TYR A 45 -12.03 9.00 -6.65
C TYR A 45 -11.31 9.22 -5.31
N LYS A 46 -11.02 10.48 -4.93
CA LYS A 46 -10.41 10.80 -3.63
C LYS A 46 -11.36 10.59 -2.47
N ASP A 47 -12.66 10.72 -2.70
CA ASP A 47 -13.71 10.55 -1.69
C ASP A 47 -14.52 9.26 -1.90
N CYS A 48 -14.35 8.58 -3.03
CA CYS A 48 -15.02 7.33 -3.38
C CYS A 48 -14.03 6.32 -3.97
N TYR A 49 -13.48 5.49 -3.09
CA TYR A 49 -12.54 4.42 -3.44
C TYR A 49 -12.71 3.22 -2.50
N LEU A 50 -12.23 2.05 -2.93
CA LEU A 50 -12.27 0.83 -2.14
C LEU A 50 -11.11 0.74 -1.15
N ALA A 51 -9.90 1.07 -1.62
CA ALA A 51 -8.70 1.16 -0.80
C ALA A 51 -7.71 2.14 -1.44
N SER A 52 -6.91 2.80 -0.59
CA SER A 52 -5.70 3.49 -1.04
C SER A 52 -4.56 2.48 -0.98
N ILE A 53 -3.82 2.33 -2.08
CA ILE A 53 -2.73 1.38 -2.18
C ILE A 53 -1.44 2.11 -2.55
N PRO A 54 -0.29 1.68 -2.03
CA PRO A 54 0.98 2.24 -2.45
C PRO A 54 1.23 1.94 -3.94
N SER A 55 2.06 2.78 -4.55
CA SER A 55 2.55 2.57 -5.91
C SER A 55 3.36 1.26 -6.02
N HIS A 56 3.69 0.86 -7.25
CA HIS A 56 4.63 -0.25 -7.42
C HIS A 56 6.02 0.16 -6.92
N ALA A 57 6.75 -0.78 -6.32
CA ALA A 57 8.07 -0.56 -5.75
C ALA A 57 9.11 -1.50 -6.37
N VAL A 58 10.34 -1.02 -6.48
CA VAL A 58 11.52 -1.86 -6.73
C VAL A 58 11.96 -2.45 -5.40
N VAL A 59 12.05 -3.77 -5.31
CA VAL A 59 12.45 -4.47 -4.10
C VAL A 59 13.92 -4.89 -4.16
N ALA A 60 14.58 -4.86 -3.02
CA ALA A 60 15.94 -5.34 -2.84
C ALA A 60 16.00 -6.32 -1.66
N ARG A 61 17.12 -7.05 -1.54
CA ARG A 61 17.35 -7.91 -0.36
C ARG A 61 17.52 -7.03 0.88
N SER A 62 16.99 -7.47 2.01
CA SER A 62 17.14 -6.76 3.30
C SER A 62 18.57 -6.74 3.83
N VAL A 63 19.42 -7.66 3.38
CA VAL A 63 20.84 -7.74 3.72
C VAL A 63 21.66 -7.74 2.43
N ASP A 64 22.68 -6.88 2.35
CA ASP A 64 23.51 -6.68 1.16
C ASP A 64 22.68 -6.42 -0.11
N GLY A 65 21.63 -5.60 0.04
CA GLY A 65 20.65 -5.27 -0.99
C GLY A 65 21.20 -4.41 -2.11
N LYS A 66 22.29 -3.68 -1.86
CA LYS A 66 22.87 -2.69 -2.78
C LYS A 66 21.87 -1.58 -3.11
N GLU A 67 21.05 -1.20 -2.14
CA GLU A 67 20.00 -0.19 -2.24
C GLU A 67 20.52 1.17 -2.73
N ASP A 68 21.71 1.58 -2.30
CA ASP A 68 22.36 2.81 -2.79
C ASP A 68 22.74 2.73 -4.26
N LEU A 69 23.20 1.55 -4.73
CA LEU A 69 23.54 1.35 -6.14
C LEU A 69 22.29 1.28 -7.01
N ILE A 70 21.23 0.63 -6.52
CA ILE A 70 19.93 0.58 -7.18
C ILE A 70 19.38 2.00 -7.32
N TRP A 71 19.37 2.77 -6.23
CA TRP A 71 18.94 4.16 -6.27
C TRP A 71 19.80 5.01 -7.21
N GLY A 72 21.13 4.89 -7.12
CA GLY A 72 22.05 5.62 -8.01
C GLY A 72 21.80 5.34 -9.48
N LEU A 73 21.57 4.07 -9.85
CA LEU A 73 21.21 3.67 -11.20
C LEU A 73 19.86 4.26 -11.63
N LEU A 74 18.82 4.10 -10.82
CA LEU A 74 17.47 4.56 -11.16
C LEU A 74 17.38 6.08 -11.24
N ASN A 75 18.09 6.80 -10.36
CA ASN A 75 18.14 8.25 -10.36
C ASN A 75 18.82 8.79 -11.62
N GLN A 76 19.95 8.21 -12.04
CA GLN A 76 20.58 8.56 -13.31
C GLN A 76 19.67 8.20 -14.50
N ALA A 77 19.04 7.02 -14.47
CA ALA A 77 18.17 6.57 -15.55
C ALA A 77 16.97 7.52 -15.76
N GLN A 78 16.31 7.99 -14.69
CA GLN A 78 15.19 8.94 -14.83
C GLN A 78 15.65 10.33 -15.28
N GLU A 79 16.87 10.77 -14.92
CA GLU A 79 17.41 12.06 -15.36
C GLU A 79 17.69 12.08 -16.88
N HIS A 80 18.17 10.96 -17.43
CA HIS A 80 18.53 10.84 -18.84
C HIS A 80 17.39 10.31 -19.74
N PHE A 81 16.56 9.40 -19.22
CA PHE A 81 15.58 8.64 -20.01
C PHE A 81 14.15 8.70 -19.44
N GLY A 82 13.92 9.53 -18.43
CA GLY A 82 12.58 9.77 -17.90
C GLY A 82 11.66 10.45 -18.92
N THR A 83 10.46 10.81 -18.46
CA THR A 83 9.42 11.42 -19.29
C THR A 83 9.95 12.68 -19.99
N GLU A 84 9.84 12.70 -21.33
CA GLU A 84 10.29 13.80 -22.19
C GLU A 84 11.80 14.16 -22.11
N LYS A 85 12.66 13.24 -21.66
CA LYS A 85 14.11 13.50 -21.53
C LYS A 85 14.96 13.11 -22.74
N SER A 86 14.58 12.04 -23.44
CA SER A 86 15.34 11.51 -24.58
C SER A 86 14.39 11.12 -25.71
N LYS A 87 14.90 11.14 -26.95
CA LYS A 87 14.19 10.64 -28.15
C LYS A 87 14.59 9.20 -28.49
N ASP A 88 15.74 8.75 -28.01
CA ASP A 88 16.31 7.46 -28.39
C ASP A 88 15.79 6.32 -27.49
N PHE A 89 15.52 6.64 -26.22
CA PHE A 89 15.05 5.68 -25.24
C PHE A 89 14.11 6.33 -24.21
N HIS A 90 13.01 5.64 -23.91
CA HIS A 90 12.00 6.06 -22.95
C HIS A 90 11.90 5.02 -21.83
N LEU A 91 12.15 5.43 -20.58
CA LEU A 91 12.15 4.52 -19.44
C LEU A 91 10.75 4.03 -19.03
N PHE A 92 9.72 4.83 -19.32
CA PHE A 92 8.32 4.60 -18.95
C PHE A 92 7.41 4.49 -20.19
N SER A 93 7.92 4.04 -21.34
CA SER A 93 7.11 3.80 -22.53
C SER A 93 7.81 2.83 -23.45
N SER A 94 7.05 1.97 -24.14
CA SER A 94 7.63 1.00 -25.07
C SER A 94 6.75 0.75 -26.30
N PRO A 95 7.35 0.62 -27.50
CA PRO A 95 6.63 0.16 -28.69
C PRO A 95 6.31 -1.35 -28.65
N HIS A 96 6.87 -2.09 -27.70
CA HIS A 96 6.77 -3.56 -27.63
C HIS A 96 5.67 -4.06 -26.68
N GLY A 97 4.95 -3.16 -26.02
CA GLY A 97 3.90 -3.51 -25.06
C GLY A 97 3.70 -2.44 -24.01
N LYS A 98 2.77 -2.71 -23.08
CA LYS A 98 2.42 -1.83 -21.96
C LYS A 98 3.12 -2.26 -20.67
N ASP A 99 3.48 -1.29 -19.84
CA ASP A 99 4.02 -1.49 -18.50
C ASP A 99 5.25 -2.41 -18.45
N LEU A 100 6.14 -2.28 -19.45
CA LEU A 100 7.36 -3.09 -19.53
C LEU A 100 8.43 -2.53 -18.58
N LEU A 101 8.88 -3.37 -17.63
CA LEU A 101 9.76 -3.04 -16.49
C LEU A 101 9.11 -2.12 -15.45
N PHE A 102 8.58 -0.97 -15.89
CA PHE A 102 7.90 0.02 -15.06
C PHE A 102 6.55 0.38 -15.69
N LYS A 103 5.65 0.97 -14.90
CA LYS A 103 4.36 1.42 -15.44
C LYS A 103 4.55 2.57 -16.42
N ASP A 104 3.78 2.57 -17.51
CA ASP A 104 3.84 3.64 -18.52
C ASP A 104 3.43 5.01 -17.92
N SER A 105 2.55 4.99 -16.92
CA SER A 105 2.09 6.21 -16.21
C SER A 105 3.03 6.68 -15.10
N ALA A 106 4.18 6.04 -14.89
CA ALA A 106 5.17 6.51 -13.94
C ALA A 106 5.86 7.78 -14.46
N LEU A 107 6.10 8.74 -13.56
CA LEU A 107 6.81 9.99 -13.87
C LEU A 107 8.28 9.97 -13.40
N GLY A 108 8.65 8.98 -12.58
CA GLY A 108 9.95 8.90 -11.95
C GLY A 108 9.92 7.98 -10.73
N PHE A 109 11.02 7.98 -9.99
CA PHE A 109 11.22 7.20 -8.77
C PHE A 109 11.39 8.10 -7.56
N LEU A 110 10.99 7.59 -6.40
CA LEU A 110 11.29 8.17 -5.10
C LEU A 110 12.00 7.13 -4.26
N ARG A 111 13.06 7.54 -3.55
CA ARG A 111 13.78 6.66 -2.64
C ARG A 111 12.90 6.39 -1.41
N ILE A 112 12.64 5.12 -1.15
CA ILE A 112 11.93 4.68 0.06
C ILE A 112 12.83 4.93 1.29
N PRO A 113 12.32 5.53 2.38
CA PRO A 113 13.09 5.73 3.60
C PRO A 113 13.65 4.41 4.16
N PRO A 114 14.88 4.36 4.70
CA PRO A 114 15.49 3.11 5.16
C PRO A 114 14.72 2.37 6.26
N ALA A 115 13.96 3.10 7.08
CA ALA A 115 13.13 2.53 8.15
C ALA A 115 11.81 1.91 7.65
N MET A 116 11.47 2.08 6.37
CA MET A 116 10.22 1.58 5.80
C MET A 116 10.39 0.14 5.33
N ASP A 117 9.84 -0.79 6.11
CA ASP A 117 9.76 -2.19 5.73
C ASP A 117 8.54 -2.49 4.83
N THR A 118 8.35 -3.75 4.46
CA THR A 118 7.21 -4.16 3.62
C THR A 118 5.86 -3.91 4.30
N TRP A 119 5.78 -4.06 5.63
CA TRP A 119 4.52 -3.88 6.36
C TRP A 119 4.12 -2.41 6.38
N LEU A 120 5.06 -1.52 6.71
CA LEU A 120 4.87 -0.07 6.72
C LEU A 120 4.61 0.48 5.32
N TYR A 121 5.28 -0.05 4.28
CA TYR A 121 5.05 0.36 2.90
C TYR A 121 3.64 0.02 2.43
N LEU A 122 3.15 -1.19 2.75
CA LEU A 122 1.84 -1.67 2.35
C LEU A 122 0.70 -1.09 3.21
N GLY A 123 0.97 -0.83 4.48
CA GLY A 123 0.01 -0.35 5.46
C GLY A 123 -0.92 -1.44 6.01
N TYR A 124 -1.38 -1.24 7.24
CA TYR A 124 -2.20 -2.18 8.01
C TYR A 124 -3.40 -2.75 7.25
N GLU A 125 -4.21 -1.87 6.63
CA GLU A 125 -5.45 -2.28 5.98
C GLU A 125 -5.19 -3.25 4.82
N TYR A 126 -4.20 -2.94 3.98
CA TYR A 126 -3.87 -3.75 2.81
C TYR A 126 -3.28 -5.10 3.20
N VAL A 127 -2.34 -5.12 4.16
CA VAL A 127 -1.76 -6.39 4.60
C VAL A 127 -2.79 -7.25 5.31
N THR A 128 -3.64 -6.67 6.15
CA THR A 128 -4.74 -7.38 6.81
C THR A 128 -5.70 -7.99 5.78
N ALA A 129 -6.07 -7.24 4.74
CA ALA A 129 -6.91 -7.75 3.66
C ALA A 129 -6.27 -8.94 2.93
N ILE A 130 -4.98 -8.86 2.59
CA ILE A 130 -4.26 -9.97 1.93
C ILE A 130 -4.15 -11.19 2.85
N ARG A 131 -3.88 -11.00 4.14
CA ARG A 131 -3.81 -12.11 5.11
C ARG A 131 -5.16 -12.81 5.23
N ASN A 132 -6.25 -12.05 5.35
CA ASN A 132 -7.61 -12.60 5.40
C ASN A 132 -8.00 -13.38 4.14
N LEU A 133 -7.43 -13.05 2.98
CA LEU A 133 -7.67 -13.79 1.73
C LEU A 133 -6.87 -15.10 1.66
N ARG A 134 -5.76 -15.22 2.39
CA ARG A 134 -4.88 -16.39 2.38
C ARG A 134 -5.17 -17.35 3.52
N GLU A 135 -5.49 -16.80 4.68
CA GLU A 135 -5.82 -17.55 5.88
C GLU A 135 -7.35 -17.79 5.83
N ASP A 136 -7.80 -19.05 5.70
CA ASP A 136 -9.22 -19.45 5.72
C ASP A 136 -9.94 -19.15 7.05
N ILE A 137 -9.35 -18.32 7.90
CA ILE A 137 -9.83 -17.94 9.22
C ILE A 137 -10.91 -16.88 9.02
N ARG A 138 -12.14 -17.34 8.81
CA ARG A 138 -13.32 -16.58 9.21
C ARG A 138 -13.44 -16.74 10.72
N PRO A 139 -13.16 -15.72 11.54
CA PRO A 139 -13.39 -15.85 12.96
C PRO A 139 -14.88 -16.17 13.17
N GLU A 140 -15.18 -17.33 13.73
CA GLU A 140 -16.50 -17.67 14.31
C GLU A 140 -16.82 -16.81 15.54
N VAL A 141 -15.89 -15.94 15.93
CA VAL A 141 -15.93 -15.19 17.18
C VAL A 141 -16.94 -14.05 17.08
N PRO A 142 -17.91 -13.95 18.01
CA PRO A 142 -18.81 -12.81 18.12
C PRO A 142 -18.02 -11.51 18.21
N LYS A 143 -18.52 -10.46 17.56
CA LYS A 143 -17.91 -9.11 17.51
C LYS A 143 -17.71 -8.44 18.88
N ASP A 144 -18.21 -9.04 19.97
CA ASP A 144 -18.34 -8.43 21.30
C ASP A 144 -17.30 -8.87 22.34
N GLU A 145 -16.39 -9.80 22.05
CA GLU A 145 -15.26 -10.03 22.95
C GLU A 145 -14.18 -8.96 22.70
N CYS A 146 -14.08 -8.02 23.64
CA CYS A 146 -13.00 -7.03 23.67
C CYS A 146 -11.67 -7.80 23.74
N LYS A 147 -10.96 -7.85 22.61
CA LYS A 147 -9.65 -8.49 22.52
C LYS A 147 -8.71 -7.81 23.52
N LYS A 148 -7.81 -8.61 24.08
CA LYS A 148 -6.76 -8.12 25.00
C LYS A 148 -5.99 -6.96 24.37
N VAL A 149 -5.65 -5.97 25.20
CA VAL A 149 -4.86 -4.80 24.76
C VAL A 149 -3.39 -5.17 24.79
N LYS A 150 -2.70 -5.04 23.64
CA LYS A 150 -1.24 -5.18 23.57
C LYS A 150 -0.58 -3.84 23.87
N TRP A 151 0.18 -3.79 24.95
CA TRP A 151 0.99 -2.64 25.37
C TRP A 151 2.44 -2.83 24.94
N CYS A 152 3.07 -1.81 24.36
CA CYS A 152 4.48 -1.85 23.98
C CYS A 152 5.34 -1.15 25.05
N ALA A 153 6.26 -1.91 25.64
CA ALA A 153 7.18 -1.45 26.67
C ALA A 153 8.58 -1.17 26.09
N ILE A 154 9.20 -0.07 26.51
CA ILE A 154 10.51 0.37 26.02
C ILE A 154 11.60 -0.12 26.97
N GLY A 155 12.44 -1.02 26.47
CA GLY A 155 13.54 -1.62 27.21
C GLY A 155 13.08 -2.53 28.36
N HIS A 156 14.06 -3.02 29.12
CA HIS A 156 13.84 -4.04 30.14
C HIS A 156 13.00 -3.54 31.32
N HIS A 157 13.27 -2.32 31.80
CA HIS A 157 12.59 -1.79 33.00
C HIS A 157 11.08 -1.62 32.80
N GLU A 158 10.65 -1.08 31.65
CA GLU A 158 9.22 -0.98 31.36
C GLU A 158 8.58 -2.35 31.13
N LYS A 159 9.32 -3.28 30.51
CA LYS A 159 8.80 -4.62 30.24
C LYS A 159 8.47 -5.37 31.53
N VAL A 160 9.36 -5.35 32.53
CA VAL A 160 9.10 -5.97 33.84
C VAL A 160 7.84 -5.37 34.49
N LYS A 161 7.72 -4.04 34.50
CA LYS A 161 6.53 -3.37 35.03
C LYS A 161 5.25 -3.72 34.25
N CYS A 162 5.35 -3.82 32.93
CA CYS A 162 4.22 -4.24 32.09
C CYS A 162 3.82 -5.68 32.40
N ASP A 163 4.77 -6.59 32.57
CA ASP A 163 4.49 -8.00 32.85
C ASP A 163 3.80 -8.16 34.22
N GLU A 164 4.20 -7.39 35.23
CA GLU A 164 3.48 -7.31 36.50
C GLU A 164 2.04 -6.81 36.31
N TRP A 165 1.84 -5.79 35.48
CA TRP A 165 0.50 -5.28 35.16
C TRP A 165 -0.35 -6.32 34.40
N SER A 166 0.25 -7.07 33.47
CA SER A 166 -0.40 -8.13 32.72
C SER A 166 -0.97 -9.20 33.65
N VAL A 167 -0.18 -9.68 34.61
CA VAL A 167 -0.63 -10.66 35.63
C VAL A 167 -1.77 -10.10 36.47
N ASN A 168 -1.63 -8.87 36.97
CA ASN A 168 -2.66 -8.23 37.80
C ASN A 168 -3.94 -7.87 37.04
N SER A 169 -3.86 -7.71 35.72
CA SER A 169 -5.02 -7.45 34.86
C SER A 169 -5.84 -8.69 34.53
N GLY A 170 -5.43 -9.88 35.00
CA GLY A 170 -6.05 -11.16 34.62
C GLY A 170 -5.83 -11.51 33.15
N GLY A 171 -4.78 -10.98 32.52
CA GLY A 171 -4.47 -11.19 31.12
C GLY A 171 -5.26 -10.30 30.14
N ASN A 172 -5.94 -9.26 30.61
CA ASN A 172 -6.57 -8.25 29.74
C ASN A 172 -5.54 -7.34 29.05
N ILE A 173 -4.35 -7.21 29.66
CA ILE A 173 -3.18 -6.53 29.08
C ILE A 173 -2.14 -7.58 28.68
N GLU A 174 -1.64 -7.50 27.45
CA GLU A 174 -0.50 -8.26 26.94
C GLU A 174 0.68 -7.31 26.68
N CYS A 175 1.91 -7.76 26.90
CA CYS A 175 3.08 -6.90 26.85
C CYS A 175 4.04 -7.30 25.73
N GLU A 176 4.23 -6.39 24.78
CA GLU A 176 5.30 -6.40 23.78
C GLU A 176 6.46 -5.53 24.25
N SER A 177 7.66 -5.73 23.71
CA SER A 177 8.80 -4.87 24.00
C SER A 177 9.56 -4.42 22.75
N ALA A 178 10.13 -3.23 22.81
CA ALA A 178 11.06 -2.70 21.82
C ALA A 178 12.20 -1.91 22.49
N GLN A 179 13.22 -1.52 21.74
CA GLN A 179 14.39 -0.80 22.28
C GLN A 179 14.20 0.72 22.25
N SER A 180 13.31 1.22 21.40
CA SER A 180 13.00 2.65 21.27
C SER A 180 11.50 2.88 21.14
N THR A 181 11.08 4.13 21.36
CA THR A 181 9.70 4.55 21.13
C THR A 181 9.30 4.37 19.65
N GLU A 182 10.21 4.65 18.72
CA GLU A 182 9.98 4.53 17.28
C GLU A 182 9.69 3.07 16.87
N ASP A 183 10.45 2.12 17.42
CA ASP A 183 10.20 0.69 17.19
C ASP A 183 8.85 0.25 17.77
N CYS A 184 8.45 0.80 18.92
CA CYS A 184 7.13 0.54 19.49
C CYS A 184 6.01 1.09 18.60
N ILE A 185 6.18 2.29 18.03
CA ILE A 185 5.23 2.86 17.07
C ILE A 185 5.12 1.96 15.83
N ALA A 186 6.25 1.51 15.29
CA ALA A 186 6.27 0.61 14.12
C ALA A 186 5.57 -0.73 14.36
N LYS A 187 5.55 -1.23 15.62
CA LYS A 187 4.81 -2.45 16.00
C LYS A 187 3.28 -2.24 16.11
N ILE A 188 2.84 -1.00 16.30
CA ILE A 188 1.42 -0.65 16.45
C ILE A 188 0.78 -0.38 15.08
N VAL A 189 1.55 0.21 14.17
CA VAL A 189 1.12 0.62 12.82
C VAL A 189 1.06 -0.57 11.86
#